data_AF-A0A0N4V2H7-F1
#
_entry.id   AF-A0A0N4V2H7-F1
#
_cell.length_a   1.000
_cell.length_b   1.000
_cell.length_c   1.000
_cell.angle_alpha   90.00
_cell.angle_beta   90.00
_cell.angle_gamma   90.00
#
_symmetry.space_group_name_H-M   'P 1'
#
loop_
_entity.id
_entity.type
_entity.pdbx_description
1 polymer ?
#
loop_
_entity_poly.entity_id
_entity_poly.type
_entity_poly.pdbx_seq_one_letter_code
_entity_poly.pdbx_strand_id
1 'polypeptide(L)'
;MAKIVSGLPVRLISSVMKKSSSNLKSGRSNRTKISTNIVLLFCLLARLSYADSASLKVDCRKYGNRHVIAEDGCQPVMVQLNVCSGFCRTFSFYDIDSEKVTVIGKCCRMVENIWVNVTLNCSDGHRVVRLPSATECRCFDCAADR
;
A
#
# COMPACT_ATOMS: atom_id res chain seq x y z
N MET A 1 26.96 8.04 -13.90
CA MET A 1 25.98 7.72 -12.82
C MET A 1 24.68 7.32 -13.48
N ALA A 2 24.26 6.06 -13.40
CA ALA A 2 23.03 5.60 -14.03
C ALA A 2 21.79 6.23 -13.35
N LYS A 3 20.86 6.77 -14.14
CA LYS A 3 19.60 7.33 -13.65
C LYS A 3 18.48 6.31 -13.84
N ILE A 4 17.78 5.99 -12.74
CA ILE A 4 16.60 5.11 -12.77
C ILE A 4 15.36 6.00 -12.84
N VAL A 5 14.64 5.93 -13.96
CA VAL A 5 13.34 6.61 -14.12
C VAL A 5 12.25 5.58 -13.91
N SER A 6 11.58 5.62 -12.75
CA SER A 6 10.45 4.74 -12.43
C SER A 6 9.14 5.35 -12.93
N GLY A 7 8.47 4.68 -13.87
CA GLY A 7 7.11 5.02 -14.32
C GLY A 7 6.05 4.52 -13.34
N LEU A 8 5.12 5.39 -12.96
CA LEU A 8 4.00 5.09 -12.06
C LEU A 8 2.88 4.33 -12.81
N PRO A 9 2.37 3.19 -12.32
CA PRO A 9 1.17 2.60 -12.90
C PRO A 9 -0.09 3.17 -12.23
N VAL A 10 -0.89 3.88 -13.03
CA VAL A 10 -2.31 4.13 -12.79
C VAL A 10 -3.08 2.86 -13.14
N ARG A 11 -3.93 2.33 -12.23
CA ARG A 11 -5.33 1.92 -12.55
C ARG A 11 -6.08 1.14 -11.45
N LEU A 12 -7.35 1.54 -11.37
CA LEU A 12 -8.59 0.76 -11.24
C LEU A 12 -8.99 0.19 -9.88
N ILE A 13 -9.92 0.94 -9.29
CA ILE A 13 -10.95 0.53 -8.34
C ILE A 13 -11.70 -0.69 -8.89
N SER A 14 -11.78 -1.76 -8.11
CA SER A 14 -12.80 -2.79 -8.29
C SER A 14 -13.30 -3.24 -6.92
N SER A 15 -14.52 -2.82 -6.59
CA SER A 15 -15.26 -3.26 -5.42
C SER A 15 -16.03 -4.53 -5.79
N VAL A 16 -15.57 -5.69 -5.33
CA VAL A 16 -16.33 -6.94 -5.43
C VAL A 16 -17.15 -7.12 -4.14
N MET A 17 -18.46 -6.90 -4.25
CA MET A 17 -19.41 -7.24 -3.18
C MET A 17 -19.66 -8.75 -3.16
N LYS A 18 -19.33 -9.42 -2.04
CA LYS A 18 -19.86 -10.75 -1.71
C LYS A 18 -21.16 -10.60 -0.95
N LYS A 19 -22.27 -11.04 -1.54
CA LYS A 19 -23.59 -11.14 -0.91
C LYS A 19 -23.73 -12.54 -0.32
N SER A 20 -23.63 -12.67 1.00
CA SER A 20 -23.95 -13.92 1.71
C SER A 20 -25.42 -13.88 2.14
N SER A 21 -26.20 -14.77 1.54
CA SER A 21 -27.62 -14.97 1.81
C SER A 21 -27.77 -15.77 3.11
N SER A 22 -28.49 -15.25 4.10
CA SER A 22 -28.93 -16.04 5.26
C SER A 22 -30.43 -15.84 5.49
N ASN A 23 -31.07 -16.98 5.75
CA ASN A 23 -32.50 -17.23 5.70
C ASN A 23 -33.29 -16.52 6.80
N LEU A 24 -34.48 -16.08 6.41
CA LEU A 24 -35.53 -15.51 7.25
C LEU A 24 -36.11 -16.60 8.19
N LYS A 25 -36.16 -16.34 9.50
CA LYS A 25 -37.12 -17.01 10.38
C LYS A 25 -38.06 -15.97 11.00
N SER A 26 -39.32 -16.14 10.63
CA SER A 26 -40.50 -15.42 11.10
C SER A 26 -40.73 -15.69 12.59
N GLY A 27 -40.75 -14.64 13.40
CA GLY A 27 -41.16 -14.65 14.80
C GLY A 27 -42.26 -13.62 15.03
N ARG A 28 -43.47 -14.12 15.31
CA ARG A 28 -44.72 -13.37 15.53
C ARG A 28 -44.68 -12.67 16.89
N SER A 29 -44.80 -11.34 16.94
CA SER A 29 -45.08 -10.60 18.18
C SER A 29 -45.77 -9.25 17.91
N ASN A 30 -46.48 -8.77 18.94
CA ASN A 30 -47.61 -7.83 18.98
C ASN A 30 -47.58 -6.59 18.06
N ARG A 31 -48.76 -6.30 17.49
CA ARG A 31 -49.05 -5.23 16.52
C ARG A 31 -49.33 -3.90 17.24
N THR A 32 -48.31 -3.21 17.71
CA THR A 32 -48.33 -1.74 17.88
C THR A 32 -48.17 -1.13 16.50
N LYS A 33 -49.12 -0.28 16.06
CA LYS A 33 -49.09 0.41 14.75
C LYS A 33 -47.99 1.48 14.74
N ILE A 34 -46.75 1.06 14.67
CA ILE A 34 -45.61 1.94 14.38
C ILE A 34 -45.76 2.32 12.91
N SER A 35 -45.95 3.62 12.64
CA SER A 35 -46.10 4.17 11.30
C SER A 35 -44.94 3.69 10.43
N THR A 36 -45.25 3.11 9.27
CA THR A 36 -44.27 2.60 8.29
C THR A 36 -43.22 3.64 7.91
N ASN A 37 -43.58 4.93 7.95
CA ASN A 37 -42.66 6.05 7.72
C ASN A 37 -41.58 6.17 8.80
N ILE A 38 -41.89 5.85 10.06
CA ILE A 38 -40.93 5.88 11.18
C ILE A 38 -39.93 4.73 11.04
N VAL A 39 -40.38 3.53 10.64
CA VAL A 39 -39.50 2.39 10.40
C VAL A 39 -38.56 2.66 9.21
N LEU A 40 -39.09 3.24 8.12
CA LEU A 40 -38.30 3.66 6.96
C LEU A 40 -37.27 4.74 7.31
N LEU A 41 -37.66 5.75 8.10
CA LEU A 41 -36.77 6.80 8.56
C LEU A 41 -35.66 6.23 9.47
N PHE A 42 -36.00 5.34 10.39
CA PHE A 42 -35.02 4.69 11.27
C PHE A 42 -34.04 3.81 10.48
N CYS A 43 -34.52 3.08 9.46
CA CYS A 43 -33.67 2.33 8.54
C CYS A 43 -32.73 3.23 7.73
N LEU A 44 -33.19 4.39 7.26
CA LEU A 44 -32.35 5.35 6.54
C LEU A 44 -31.27 5.94 7.46
N LEU A 45 -31.63 6.31 8.68
CA LEU A 45 -30.70 6.86 9.67
C LEU A 45 -29.64 5.83 10.10
N ALA A 46 -30.01 4.56 10.23
CA ALA A 46 -29.08 3.46 10.54
C ALA A 46 -28.06 3.20 9.40
N ARG A 47 -28.40 3.52 8.14
CA ARG A 47 -27.45 3.45 7.01
C ARG A 47 -26.45 4.60 7.01
N LEU A 48 -26.83 5.77 7.53
CA LEU A 48 -25.96 6.95 7.64
C LEU A 48 -24.95 6.85 8.78
N SER A 49 -25.20 6.01 9.79
CA SER A 49 -24.33 5.86 10.96
C SER A 49 -23.19 4.85 10.79
N TYR A 50 -23.15 4.12 9.67
CA TYR A 50 -21.98 3.30 9.31
C TYR A 50 -20.91 4.19 8.66
N ALA A 51 -20.44 5.18 9.43
CA ALA A 51 -19.16 5.79 9.16
C ALA A 51 -18.12 4.70 9.41
N ASP A 52 -17.71 4.01 8.34
CA ASP A 52 -16.58 3.10 8.37
C ASP A 52 -15.42 3.89 8.97
N SER A 53 -15.04 3.55 10.21
CA SER A 53 -13.81 4.04 10.79
C SER A 53 -12.73 3.46 9.89
N ALA A 54 -12.23 4.27 8.94
CA ALA A 54 -11.25 3.83 7.97
C ALA A 54 -10.01 3.36 8.74
N SER A 55 -9.98 2.07 9.07
CA SER A 55 -8.86 1.48 9.78
C SER A 55 -7.67 1.65 8.85
N LEU A 56 -6.69 2.43 9.30
CA LEU A 56 -5.51 2.75 8.50
C LEU A 56 -4.81 1.42 8.20
N LYS A 57 -5.05 0.89 7.00
CA LYS A 57 -4.58 -0.43 6.61
C LYS A 57 -3.07 -0.34 6.41
N VAL A 58 -2.33 -1.01 7.28
CA VAL A 58 -0.91 -1.23 7.09
C VAL A 58 -0.76 -2.25 5.97
N ASP A 59 -0.04 -1.87 4.92
CA ASP A 59 0.14 -2.72 3.76
C ASP A 59 1.48 -2.40 3.12
N CYS A 60 2.49 -3.26 3.27
CA CYS A 60 3.79 -3.12 2.62
C CYS A 60 4.07 -4.40 1.83
N ARG A 61 4.15 -4.28 0.50
CA ARG A 61 4.22 -5.44 -0.39
C ARG A 61 5.25 -5.26 -1.48
N LYS A 62 5.63 -6.41 -2.03
CA LYS A 62 6.49 -6.54 -3.20
C LYS A 62 5.66 -6.40 -4.48
N TYR A 63 6.16 -5.63 -5.43
CA TYR A 63 5.58 -5.46 -6.76
C TYR A 63 6.68 -5.53 -7.82
N GLY A 64 6.38 -6.17 -8.95
CA GLY A 64 7.27 -6.14 -10.11
C GLY A 64 7.16 -4.79 -10.82
N ASN A 65 8.28 -4.11 -11.03
CA ASN A 65 8.35 -2.83 -11.73
C ASN A 65 9.36 -2.88 -12.88
N ARG A 66 9.09 -2.12 -13.94
CA ARG A 66 10.01 -2.00 -15.09
C ARG A 66 10.84 -0.75 -14.89
N HIS A 67 12.15 -0.92 -14.89
CA HIS A 67 13.13 0.14 -14.74
C HIS A 67 13.88 0.33 -16.06
N VAL A 68 13.90 1.57 -16.55
CA VAL A 68 14.81 1.97 -17.63
C VAL A 68 16.15 2.31 -16.99
N ILE A 69 17.21 1.63 -17.40
CA ILE A 69 18.58 1.95 -17.03
C ILE A 69 19.17 2.75 -18.18
N ALA A 70 19.39 4.03 -17.93
CA ALA A 70 20.07 4.92 -18.86
C ALA A 70 21.40 5.38 -18.24
N GLU A 71 22.49 5.04 -18.90
CA GLU A 71 23.85 5.48 -18.57
C GLU A 71 24.47 6.13 -19.79
N ASP A 72 25.27 7.18 -19.56
CA ASP A 72 25.90 7.95 -20.63
C ASP A 72 26.84 7.07 -21.44
N GLY A 73 26.73 7.12 -22.78
CA GLY A 73 27.51 6.27 -23.69
C GLY A 73 27.01 4.84 -23.85
N CYS A 74 25.89 4.47 -23.20
CA CYS A 74 25.29 3.15 -23.29
C CYS A 74 23.86 3.18 -23.87
N GLN A 75 23.49 2.12 -24.58
CA GLN A 75 22.11 1.94 -25.04
C GLN A 75 21.19 1.67 -23.84
N PRO A 76 20.03 2.35 -23.72
CA PRO A 76 19.13 2.16 -22.58
C PRO A 76 18.52 0.77 -22.60
N VAL A 77 18.47 0.13 -21.43
CA VAL A 77 17.91 -1.23 -21.25
C VAL A 77 16.73 -1.19 -20.28
N MET A 78 15.68 -1.95 -20.60
CA MET A 78 14.52 -2.16 -19.75
C MET A 78 14.69 -3.44 -18.93
N VAL A 79 14.62 -3.33 -17.61
CA VAL A 79 14.78 -4.47 -16.69
C VAL A 79 13.59 -4.56 -15.76
N GLN A 80 13.11 -5.77 -15.50
CA GLN A 80 12.04 -6.01 -14.54
C GLN A 80 12.64 -6.40 -13.18
N LEU A 81 12.43 -5.56 -12.17
CA LEU A 81 12.90 -5.76 -10.80
C LEU A 81 11.73 -5.70 -9.84
N ASN A 82 11.83 -6.42 -8.74
CA ASN A 82 10.86 -6.29 -7.66
C ASN A 82 11.22 -5.11 -6.76
N VAL A 83 10.22 -4.30 -6.44
CA VAL A 83 10.33 -3.15 -5.52
C VAL A 83 9.32 -3.29 -4.38
N CYS A 84 9.57 -2.58 -3.29
CA CYS A 84 8.64 -2.52 -2.16
C CYS A 84 7.82 -1.22 -2.22
N SER A 85 6.51 -1.34 -2.05
CA SER A 85 5.61 -0.19 -1.98
C SER A 85 4.49 -0.46 -0.98
N GLY A 86 4.02 0.59 -0.32
CA GLY A 86 3.00 0.42 0.71
C GLY A 86 2.86 1.55 1.71
N PHE A 87 1.91 1.36 2.62
CA PHE A 87 1.58 2.23 3.73
C PHE A 87 1.99 1.58 5.05
N CYS A 88 2.78 2.32 5.83
CA CYS A 88 3.22 1.92 7.16
C CYS A 88 2.71 2.95 8.19
N ARG A 89 2.58 2.54 9.45
CA ARG A 89 2.05 3.40 10.52
C ARG A 89 3.07 4.45 10.93
N THR A 90 2.56 5.65 11.18
CA THR A 90 3.31 6.76 11.79
C THR A 90 2.49 7.33 12.93
N PHE A 91 3.13 7.56 14.08
CA PHE A 91 2.53 8.12 15.27
C PHE A 91 3.30 9.36 15.72
N SER A 92 2.58 10.35 16.25
CA SER A 92 3.14 11.51 16.94
C SER A 92 2.37 11.69 18.25
N PHE A 93 3.09 11.77 19.36
CA PHE A 93 2.49 11.93 20.68
C PHE A 93 3.44 12.69 21.60
N TYR A 94 2.89 13.32 22.64
CA TYR A 94 3.70 13.93 23.69
C TYR A 94 4.14 12.84 24.67
N ASP A 95 5.45 12.66 24.80
CA ASP A 95 6.05 11.75 25.75
C ASP A 95 6.27 12.47 27.07
N ILE A 96 5.60 11.99 28.11
CA ILE A 96 5.57 12.60 29.44
C ILE A 96 6.94 12.45 30.13
N ASP A 97 7.63 11.33 29.89
CA ASP A 97 8.91 11.06 30.56
C ASP A 97 10.06 11.90 29.99
N SER A 98 10.01 12.18 28.69
CA SER A 98 11.01 13.02 28.01
C SER A 98 10.60 14.49 27.85
N GLU A 99 9.38 14.85 28.28
CA GLU A 99 8.73 16.16 28.11
C GLU A 99 8.76 16.70 26.66
N LYS A 100 8.76 15.79 25.67
CA LYS A 100 8.96 16.12 24.25
C LYS A 100 7.91 15.46 23.37
N VAL A 101 7.68 16.06 22.20
CA VAL A 101 6.89 15.41 21.15
C VAL A 101 7.76 14.35 20.48
N THR A 102 7.34 13.09 20.60
CA THR A 102 8.00 11.93 20.00
C THR A 102 7.24 11.49 18.75
N VAL A 103 7.99 11.22 17.68
CA VAL A 103 7.46 10.74 16.41
C VAL A 103 8.05 9.38 16.10
N ILE A 104 7.18 8.37 15.92
CA ILE A 104 7.55 7.03 15.47
C ILE A 104 7.03 6.87 14.04
N GLY A 105 7.92 6.98 13.05
CA GLY A 105 7.60 6.78 11.64
C GLY A 105 8.10 5.43 11.15
N LYS A 106 7.21 4.62 10.55
CA LYS A 106 7.61 3.39 9.85
C LYS A 106 7.55 3.59 8.34
N CYS A 107 8.53 3.06 7.61
CA CYS A 107 8.68 3.12 6.16
C CYS A 107 8.63 1.72 5.55
N CYS A 108 8.00 1.57 4.38
CA CYS A 108 7.98 0.30 3.65
C CYS A 108 9.30 0.13 2.90
N ARG A 109 10.09 -0.88 3.28
CA ARG A 109 11.46 -1.09 2.75
C ARG A 109 11.69 -2.53 2.34
N MET A 110 12.68 -2.69 1.45
CA MET A 110 13.26 -3.98 1.07
C MET A 110 14.07 -4.53 2.25
N VAL A 111 13.69 -5.71 2.73
CA VAL A 111 14.36 -6.39 3.87
C VAL A 111 15.43 -7.33 3.35
N GLU A 112 15.04 -8.08 2.34
CA GLU A 112 15.87 -9.05 1.66
C GLU A 112 15.79 -8.81 0.17
N ASN A 113 16.91 -9.08 -0.49
CA ASN A 113 17.06 -8.82 -1.91
C ASN A 113 18.03 -9.79 -2.55
N ILE A 114 17.80 -10.01 -3.83
CA ILE A 114 18.75 -10.68 -4.71
C ILE A 114 19.38 -9.65 -5.65
N TRP A 115 20.64 -9.87 -6.00
CA TRP A 115 21.37 -9.03 -6.95
C TRP A 115 21.19 -9.56 -8.36
N VAL A 116 20.66 -8.72 -9.24
CA VAL A 116 20.48 -9.03 -10.67
C VAL A 116 21.57 -8.32 -11.46
N ASN A 117 22.30 -9.06 -12.28
CA ASN A 117 23.31 -8.51 -13.17
C ASN A 117 22.64 -8.10 -14.49
N VAL A 118 22.87 -6.86 -14.91
CA VAL A 118 22.36 -6.30 -16.15
C VAL A 118 23.54 -5.89 -17.01
N THR A 119 23.64 -6.47 -18.20
CA THR A 119 24.65 -6.10 -19.20
C THR A 119 24.13 -4.93 -20.02
N LEU A 120 24.87 -3.83 -20.01
CA LEU A 120 24.68 -2.67 -20.87
C LEU A 120 25.61 -2.78 -22.07
N ASN A 121 25.11 -2.37 -23.23
CA ASN A 121 25.91 -2.25 -24.44
C ASN A 121 26.32 -0.79 -24.60
N CYS A 122 27.62 -0.51 -24.49
CA CYS A 122 28.18 0.83 -24.50
C CYS A 122 29.16 1.00 -25.67
N SER A 123 29.44 2.25 -26.03
CA SER A 123 30.36 2.57 -27.12
C SER A 123 31.78 2.02 -26.91
N ASP A 124 32.20 1.87 -25.65
CA ASP A 124 33.50 1.34 -25.21
C ASP A 124 33.48 -0.17 -24.89
N GLY A 125 32.34 -0.84 -25.07
CA GLY A 125 32.17 -2.28 -24.86
C GLY A 125 30.97 -2.63 -23.98
N HIS A 126 31.00 -3.84 -23.41
CA HIS A 126 29.95 -4.31 -22.52
C HIS A 126 30.26 -3.96 -21.06
N ARG A 127 29.27 -3.43 -20.34
CA ARG A 127 29.38 -3.12 -18.91
C ARG A 127 28.32 -3.86 -18.12
N VAL A 128 28.68 -4.42 -16.97
CA VAL A 128 27.72 -5.09 -16.08
C VAL A 128 27.40 -4.20 -14.89
N VAL A 129 26.11 -3.93 -14.68
CA VAL A 129 25.57 -3.22 -13.52
C VAL A 129 24.81 -4.20 -12.64
N ARG A 130 24.94 -4.08 -11.32
CA ARG A 130 24.25 -4.93 -10.36
C ARG A 130 23.13 -4.14 -9.70
N LEU A 131 21.89 -4.63 -9.82
CA LEU A 131 20.71 -3.98 -9.27
C LEU A 131 20.03 -4.89 -8.25
N PRO A 132 19.59 -4.36 -7.10
CA PRO A 132 18.85 -5.14 -6.12
C PRO A 132 17.39 -5.33 -6.56
N SER A 133 16.87 -6.54 -6.41
CA SER A 133 15.47 -6.89 -6.61
C SER A 133 14.91 -7.47 -5.32
N ALA A 134 13.82 -6.90 -4.81
CA ALA A 134 13.21 -7.31 -3.55
C ALA A 134 12.77 -8.78 -3.57
N THR A 135 13.09 -9.52 -2.52
CA THR A 135 12.46 -10.82 -2.22
C THR A 135 11.40 -10.65 -1.13
N GLU A 136 11.68 -9.78 -0.15
CA GLU A 136 10.81 -9.50 0.98
C GLU A 136 10.71 -7.98 1.28
N CYS A 137 9.50 -7.55 1.69
CA CYS A 137 9.18 -6.17 2.06
C CYS A 137 8.50 -6.14 3.44
N ARG A 138 8.91 -5.25 4.34
CA ARG A 138 8.20 -5.00 5.61
C ARG A 138 8.33 -3.53 6.04
N CYS A 139 7.56 -3.14 7.07
CA CYS A 139 7.63 -1.83 7.69
C CYS A 139 8.74 -1.77 8.75
N PHE A 140 9.67 -0.82 8.62
CA PHE A 140 10.76 -0.57 9.59
C PHE A 140 10.74 0.87 10.04
N ASP A 141 11.43 1.20 11.14
CA ASP A 141 11.66 2.61 11.48
C ASP A 141 12.29 3.30 10.28
N CYS A 142 11.64 4.38 9.84
CA CYS A 142 12.25 5.28 8.90
C CYS A 142 13.55 5.74 9.57
N ALA A 143 14.67 5.51 8.92
CA ALA A 143 15.91 6.06 9.42
C ALA A 143 15.73 7.59 9.44
N ALA A 144 16.00 8.21 10.58
CA ALA A 144 16.43 9.60 10.56
C ALA A 144 17.81 9.56 9.90
N ASP A 145 17.82 9.63 8.57
CA ASP A 145 19.00 9.28 7.77
C ASP A 145 20.21 10.14 8.17
N ARG A 146 21.32 9.44 8.46
CA ARG A 146 22.70 9.92 8.42
C ARG A 146 23.16 10.01 6.97
#